data_AF-A0A9X1KBS6-F1
#
_entry.id   AF-A0A9X1KBS6-F1
#
_cell.length_a   1.000
_cell.length_b   1.000
_cell.length_c   1.000
_cell.angle_alpha   90.00
_cell.angle_beta   90.00
_cell.angle_gamma   90.00
#
_symmetry.space_group_name_H-M   'P 1'
#
loop_
_entity.id
_entity.type
_entity.pdbx_description
1 polymer ?
#
loop_
_entity_poly.entity_id
_entity_poly.type
_entity_poly.pdbx_seq_one_letter_code
_entity_poly.pdbx_strand_id
1 'polypeptide(L)'
;MTTKVDFTFSDLIAGYVTEYDGNSDTFGLKTSDGREFQVKISPMAFAKLIQNFDEGYPDATGNMRSMLLPGRYLFTYGVFYPDSNLFDAKQIVFAGRQKNDYVFEKQDWWVKQINALGKFYLKAQFGEGEYDYRNYRTTLNLSGIQSTTNFRQETDTISRLVYGFATAFLMTGNDSFLKAAERGTEYLREHMRFVDLDEGIVYWYHGIDVKGEKEDKIFASEFGDDYYAIPAYEQIYALAGPIQTYRCTGDPRIMDDTEKTIKLFNEFLLDKSEDGGYFSHLDPLTLDPLSDTLGQNKGTKNWNSVGDHAPAYLINLWLATGKQEYADMLEYTFDTIEKRFPDYENSPFVQERFFQDWSKDTTWGWQQNRAVVGHNLKIAWNLMRMQSLKAKDGYLNLAKKIADIMPDVGSDQQRGGWYDVVERTLAAGEEHYRFVWHDRKAWWQQEQAILAYQILAGILDNKEYHRLARESAAFYNAWFLDLEEGGVYFNVLANGIPYLAGGNERGKGSHSMSGYHSFELCYLAAVYTNLLLTKQPMDFYFKPIPGGFPDNILRVSPDILPPGSIKIGKCEIDGEPYTNFDAEALTVTLPKTTERVKVKVQIVPV
;
A
#
# COMPACT_ATOMS: atom_id res chain seq x y z
N MET A 1 -7.30 41.13 -2.86
CA MET A 1 -6.87 41.37 -1.47
C MET A 1 -6.59 40.01 -0.87
N THR A 2 -5.35 39.71 -0.50
CA THR A 2 -5.04 38.52 0.31
C THR A 2 -5.54 38.80 1.72
N THR A 3 -6.57 38.07 2.16
CA THR A 3 -7.07 38.16 3.53
C THR A 3 -5.95 37.72 4.47
N LYS A 4 -5.43 38.64 5.29
CA LYS A 4 -4.42 38.32 6.31
C LYS A 4 -5.11 37.54 7.42
N VAL A 5 -4.55 36.40 7.82
CA VAL A 5 -5.02 35.64 8.99
C VAL A 5 -4.74 36.48 10.25
N ASP A 6 -5.80 36.85 10.97
CA ASP A 6 -5.78 37.75 12.12
C ASP A 6 -6.15 37.07 13.46
N PHE A 7 -6.19 35.73 13.47
CA PHE A 7 -6.46 34.90 14.64
C PHE A 7 -5.33 33.88 14.87
N THR A 8 -5.29 33.29 16.06
CA THR A 8 -4.30 32.26 16.43
C THR A 8 -4.74 30.86 16.00
N PHE A 9 -3.81 30.04 15.53
CA PHE A 9 -4.09 28.63 15.24
C PHE A 9 -2.84 27.77 15.41
N SER A 10 -3.05 26.49 15.73
CA SER A 10 -1.98 25.52 15.80
C SER A 10 -1.80 24.82 14.46
N ASP A 11 -0.56 24.58 14.06
CA ASP A 11 -0.27 23.92 12.79
C ASP A 11 1.06 23.15 12.83
N LEU A 12 1.35 22.42 11.76
CA LEU A 12 2.59 21.70 11.51
C LEU A 12 3.42 22.44 10.45
N ILE A 13 4.74 22.42 10.61
CA ILE A 13 5.71 22.77 9.55
C ILE A 13 6.72 21.63 9.47
N ALA A 14 6.99 21.16 8.27
CA ALA A 14 8.01 20.16 7.96
C ALA A 14 9.04 20.77 7.02
N GLY A 15 10.32 20.49 7.26
CA GLY A 15 11.35 21.06 6.41
C GLY A 15 12.75 20.86 6.93
N TYR A 16 13.67 21.59 6.30
CA TYR A 16 15.11 21.54 6.56
C TYR A 16 15.54 22.73 7.39
N VAL A 17 16.23 22.47 8.51
CA VAL A 17 16.82 23.53 9.33
C VAL A 17 17.77 24.36 8.46
N THR A 18 17.68 25.68 8.50
CA THR A 18 18.62 26.57 7.78
C THR A 18 19.72 27.07 8.70
N GLU A 19 19.37 27.47 9.93
CA GLU A 19 20.26 27.96 10.97
C GLU A 19 19.62 27.83 12.36
N TYR A 20 20.42 27.94 13.43
CA TYR A 20 19.95 28.03 14.81
C TYR A 20 20.74 29.12 15.56
N ASP A 21 20.03 30.05 16.20
CA ASP A 21 20.59 31.09 17.06
C ASP A 21 20.31 30.76 18.54
N GLY A 22 21.38 30.46 19.26
CA GLY A 22 21.32 30.13 20.68
C GLY A 22 21.00 31.32 21.60
N ASN A 23 21.17 32.57 21.14
CA ASN A 23 20.85 33.75 21.95
C ASN A 23 19.34 34.01 21.99
N SER A 24 18.69 33.89 20.84
CA SER A 24 17.25 34.05 20.69
C SER A 24 16.47 32.75 20.86
N ASP A 25 17.12 31.58 20.97
CA ASP A 25 16.50 30.24 20.97
C ASP A 25 15.53 30.07 19.78
N THR A 26 15.96 30.55 18.61
CA THR A 26 15.20 30.47 17.34
C THR A 26 15.98 29.70 16.29
N PHE A 27 15.28 29.02 15.39
CA PHE A 27 15.88 28.39 14.21
C PHE A 27 15.06 28.71 12.96
N GLY A 28 15.75 28.75 11.81
CA GLY A 28 15.09 28.84 10.52
C GLY A 28 14.72 27.44 9.99
N LEU A 29 13.56 27.32 9.36
CA LEU A 29 13.05 26.08 8.77
C LEU A 29 12.55 26.34 7.35
N LYS A 30 13.11 25.62 6.38
CA LYS A 30 12.74 25.72 4.96
C LYS A 30 11.91 24.54 4.52
N THR A 31 10.68 24.78 4.07
CA THR A 31 9.75 23.76 3.56
C THR A 31 10.18 23.25 2.18
N SER A 32 9.56 22.16 1.72
CA SER A 32 9.92 21.51 0.45
C SER A 32 9.61 22.38 -0.79
N ASP A 33 8.66 23.32 -0.66
CA ASP A 33 8.35 24.35 -1.67
C ASP A 33 9.22 25.62 -1.55
N GLY A 34 10.17 25.62 -0.62
CA GLY A 34 11.17 26.67 -0.46
C GLY A 34 10.77 27.87 0.40
N ARG A 35 9.56 27.88 1.00
CA ARG A 35 9.20 28.90 2.00
C ARG A 35 10.05 28.75 3.26
N GLU A 36 10.38 29.89 3.89
CA GLU A 36 11.18 29.92 5.11
C GLU A 36 10.38 30.46 6.27
N PHE A 37 10.47 29.75 7.40
CA PHE A 37 9.82 30.09 8.66
C PHE A 37 10.88 30.32 9.73
N GLN A 38 10.70 31.36 10.54
CA GLN A 38 11.48 31.57 11.75
C GLN A 38 10.73 30.97 12.92
N VAL A 39 11.35 30.00 13.59
CA VAL A 39 10.71 29.18 14.61
C VAL A 39 11.34 29.48 15.96
N LYS A 40 10.52 29.93 16.92
CA LYS A 40 10.93 30.14 18.31
C LYS A 40 10.62 28.89 19.11
N ILE A 41 11.61 28.39 19.86
CA ILE A 41 11.40 27.26 20.77
C ILE A 41 10.68 27.78 22.02
N SER A 42 9.47 27.28 22.27
CA SER A 42 8.73 27.56 23.51
C SER A 42 9.51 27.07 24.74
N PRO A 43 9.46 27.76 25.89
CA PRO A 43 10.04 27.25 27.14
C PRO A 43 9.52 25.87 27.56
N MET A 44 8.30 25.52 27.15
CA MET A 44 7.65 24.23 27.39
C MET A 44 7.74 23.27 26.20
N ALA A 45 8.53 23.60 25.18
CA ALA A 45 8.69 22.72 24.03
C ALA A 45 9.35 21.40 24.43
N PHE A 46 8.89 20.32 23.84
CA PHE A 46 9.51 18.99 23.97
C PHE A 46 9.87 18.44 22.59
N ALA A 47 10.75 17.45 22.57
CA ALA A 47 11.15 16.82 21.32
C ALA A 47 11.25 15.31 21.44
N LYS A 48 11.01 14.62 20.31
CA LYS A 48 11.24 13.19 20.18
C LYS A 48 11.85 12.84 18.84
N LEU A 49 12.36 11.62 18.74
CA LEU A 49 12.57 10.97 17.44
C LEU A 49 11.26 10.36 16.95
N ILE A 50 11.18 10.11 15.64
CA ILE A 50 10.20 9.15 15.10
C ILE A 50 10.37 7.81 15.83
N GLN A 51 9.24 7.23 16.23
CA GLN A 51 9.14 6.06 17.10
C GLN A 51 8.43 4.94 16.33
N ASN A 52 8.89 3.71 16.48
CA ASN A 52 8.19 2.53 15.96
C ASN A 52 7.28 1.90 17.04
N PHE A 53 6.46 0.94 16.64
CA PHE A 53 5.74 0.09 17.61
C PHE A 53 6.72 -0.64 18.54
N ASP A 54 6.26 -0.98 19.74
CA ASP A 54 7.01 -1.72 20.77
C ASP A 54 8.33 -1.03 21.23
N GLU A 55 8.57 0.24 20.84
CA GLU A 55 9.68 1.06 21.33
C GLU A 55 9.22 1.99 22.47
N GLY A 56 10.09 2.23 23.47
CA GLY A 56 9.85 3.28 24.46
C GLY A 56 9.93 4.68 23.86
N TYR A 57 9.30 5.67 24.50
CA TYR A 57 9.28 7.06 24.02
C TYR A 57 10.71 7.59 23.80
N PRO A 58 11.11 7.88 22.54
CA PRO A 58 12.50 8.22 22.23
C PRO A 58 12.73 9.72 22.43
N ASP A 59 12.79 10.12 23.70
CA ASP A 59 12.97 11.53 24.09
C ASP A 59 14.23 12.15 23.44
N ALA A 60 14.05 13.38 22.97
CA ALA A 60 15.11 14.21 22.43
C ALA A 60 15.11 15.61 23.09
N THR A 61 14.30 15.83 24.13
CA THR A 61 14.08 17.15 24.72
C THR A 61 15.38 17.78 25.22
N GLY A 62 16.19 17.02 25.97
CA GLY A 62 17.46 17.51 26.49
C GLY A 62 18.51 17.84 25.42
N ASN A 63 18.40 17.25 24.22
CA ASN A 63 19.37 17.41 23.12
C ASN A 63 18.83 18.21 21.94
N MET A 64 17.57 18.69 21.98
CA MET A 64 16.93 19.26 20.79
C MET A 64 17.73 20.40 20.16
N ARG A 65 18.36 21.25 20.98
CA ARG A 65 19.13 22.42 20.54
C ARG A 65 20.41 22.03 19.80
N SER A 66 21.14 21.04 20.30
CA SER A 66 22.33 20.52 19.61
C SER A 66 21.99 19.73 18.35
N MET A 67 20.72 19.32 18.22
CA MET A 67 20.20 18.60 17.07
C MET A 67 19.73 19.53 15.92
N LEU A 68 19.55 20.84 16.14
CA LEU A 68 19.15 21.81 15.11
C LEU A 68 20.32 22.21 14.20
N LEU A 69 20.72 21.27 13.35
CA LEU A 69 21.84 21.42 12.41
C LEU A 69 21.34 21.78 11.00
N PRO A 70 21.96 22.74 10.30
CA PRO A 70 21.57 23.10 8.94
C PRO A 70 21.47 21.90 7.99
N GLY A 71 20.41 21.82 7.20
CA GLY A 71 20.08 20.73 6.28
C GLY A 71 19.45 19.49 6.93
N ARG A 72 19.12 19.51 8.22
CA ARG A 72 18.41 18.41 8.89
C ARG A 72 16.91 18.52 8.68
N TYR A 73 16.27 17.43 8.25
CA TYR A 73 14.82 17.35 8.14
C TYR A 73 14.15 17.10 9.50
N LEU A 74 13.11 17.86 9.82
CA LEU A 74 12.30 17.69 11.03
C LEU A 74 10.86 18.18 10.83
N PHE A 75 10.01 17.86 11.80
CA PHE A 75 8.68 18.44 11.96
C PHE A 75 8.65 19.34 13.19
N THR A 76 7.93 20.45 13.11
CA THR A 76 7.61 21.28 14.26
C THR A 76 6.11 21.59 14.31
N TYR A 77 5.48 21.24 15.42
CA TYR A 77 4.08 21.56 15.70
C TYR A 77 4.02 22.68 16.74
N GLY A 78 3.21 23.69 16.48
CA GLY A 78 3.27 24.96 17.21
C GLY A 78 2.10 25.87 16.90
N VAL A 79 2.20 27.13 17.33
CA VAL A 79 1.13 28.13 17.22
C VAL A 79 1.58 29.31 16.37
N PHE A 80 0.74 29.72 15.42
CA PHE A 80 0.84 31.01 14.76
C PHE A 80 0.09 32.07 15.57
N TYR A 81 0.76 33.20 15.83
CA TYR A 81 0.17 34.37 16.45
C TYR A 81 0.10 35.53 15.43
N PRO A 82 -1.04 36.24 15.30
CA PRO A 82 -1.23 37.24 14.26
C PRO A 82 -0.34 38.50 14.41
N ASP A 83 0.21 38.72 15.60
CA ASP A 83 1.09 39.82 15.97
C ASP A 83 2.58 39.45 15.96
N SER A 84 2.93 38.22 15.54
CA SER A 84 4.30 37.71 15.48
C SER A 84 4.60 37.12 14.11
N ASN A 85 5.82 37.35 13.62
CA ASN A 85 6.35 36.64 12.45
C ASN A 85 7.05 35.32 12.83
N LEU A 86 7.13 35.00 14.12
CA LEU A 86 7.72 33.77 14.64
C LEU A 86 6.66 32.69 14.83
N PHE A 87 6.98 31.48 14.42
CA PHE A 87 6.21 30.29 14.75
C PHE A 87 6.61 29.77 16.14
N ASP A 88 5.66 29.68 17.07
CA ASP A 88 5.91 29.29 18.46
C ASP A 88 5.84 27.76 18.61
N ALA A 89 6.99 27.10 18.46
CA ALA A 89 7.10 25.64 18.46
C ALA A 89 6.79 25.06 19.84
N LYS A 90 5.85 24.12 19.90
CA LYS A 90 5.48 23.34 21.10
C LYS A 90 6.06 21.93 21.08
N GLN A 91 6.25 21.37 19.89
CA GLN A 91 6.83 20.05 19.70
C GLN A 91 7.77 20.04 18.51
N ILE A 92 8.88 19.30 18.62
CA ILE A 92 9.77 18.98 17.50
C ILE A 92 9.88 17.45 17.36
N VAL A 93 9.69 16.93 16.15
CA VAL A 93 9.89 15.51 15.83
C VAL A 93 11.04 15.36 14.83
N PHE A 94 12.11 14.69 15.24
CA PHE A 94 13.29 14.45 14.42
C PHE A 94 13.19 13.11 13.68
N ALA A 95 13.56 13.08 12.40
CA ALA A 95 13.55 11.86 11.59
C ALA A 95 14.63 10.83 11.96
N GLY A 96 15.69 11.25 12.65
CA GLY A 96 16.78 10.41 13.13
C GLY A 96 17.66 11.13 14.14
N ARG A 97 18.70 10.48 14.69
CA ARG A 97 19.52 11.06 15.77
C ARG A 97 20.58 12.01 15.25
N GLN A 98 21.24 11.69 14.14
CA GLN A 98 22.16 12.60 13.44
C GLN A 98 21.46 13.36 12.31
N LYS A 99 22.17 14.32 11.70
CA LYS A 99 21.66 15.21 10.63
C LYS A 99 21.10 14.44 9.42
N ASN A 100 21.81 13.41 8.97
CA ASN A 100 21.47 12.64 7.77
C ASN A 100 20.87 11.26 8.11
N ASP A 101 20.54 11.02 9.39
CA ASP A 101 19.95 9.76 9.81
C ASP A 101 18.43 9.80 9.62
N TYR A 102 17.89 8.70 9.12
CA TYR A 102 16.46 8.44 9.05
C TYR A 102 16.19 7.09 9.73
N VAL A 103 15.41 7.07 10.82
CA VAL A 103 15.20 5.83 11.60
C VAL A 103 14.59 4.71 10.77
N PHE A 104 13.76 5.08 9.80
CA PHE A 104 13.08 4.17 8.87
C PHE A 104 13.96 3.67 7.72
N GLU A 105 15.23 4.10 7.66
CA GLU A 105 16.26 3.51 6.78
C GLU A 105 17.12 2.47 7.49
N LYS A 106 16.90 2.22 8.79
CA LYS A 106 17.52 1.08 9.47
C LYS A 106 16.99 -0.22 8.86
N GLN A 107 17.89 -1.16 8.64
CA GLN A 107 17.62 -2.44 7.97
C GLN A 107 16.37 -3.18 8.48
N ASP A 108 16.13 -3.14 9.79
CA ASP A 108 15.08 -3.90 10.47
C ASP A 108 13.85 -3.06 10.85
N TRP A 109 13.80 -1.77 10.51
CA TRP A 109 12.72 -0.87 10.93
C TRP A 109 11.34 -1.38 10.49
N TRP A 110 11.19 -1.65 9.19
CA TRP A 110 9.95 -2.11 8.61
C TRP A 110 9.64 -3.57 8.97
N VAL A 111 10.67 -4.40 9.21
CA VAL A 111 10.51 -5.79 9.70
C VAL A 111 9.92 -5.80 11.12
N LYS A 112 10.38 -4.90 11.99
CA LYS A 112 9.80 -4.70 13.33
C LYS A 112 8.37 -4.18 13.24
N GLN A 113 8.12 -3.23 12.34
CA GLN A 113 6.79 -2.63 12.16
C GLN A 113 5.76 -3.66 11.69
N ILE A 114 6.06 -4.45 10.65
CA ILE A 114 5.13 -5.50 10.17
C ILE A 114 4.88 -6.58 11.22
N ASN A 115 5.89 -6.92 12.03
CA ASN A 115 5.72 -7.88 13.12
C ASN A 115 4.74 -7.37 14.18
N ALA A 116 4.83 -6.08 14.55
CA ALA A 116 3.90 -5.46 15.49
C ALA A 116 2.47 -5.37 14.91
N LEU A 117 2.34 -4.96 13.65
CA LEU A 117 1.05 -4.94 12.94
C LEU A 117 0.43 -6.34 12.86
N GLY A 118 1.21 -7.37 12.54
CA GLY A 118 0.79 -8.76 12.53
C GLY A 118 0.24 -9.21 13.88
N LYS A 119 0.96 -8.92 14.97
CA LYS A 119 0.51 -9.24 16.33
C LYS A 119 -0.77 -8.50 16.70
N PHE A 120 -0.89 -7.22 16.33
CA PHE A 120 -2.09 -6.42 16.54
C PHE A 120 -3.31 -7.08 15.89
N TYR A 121 -3.24 -7.40 14.59
CA TYR A 121 -4.38 -7.99 13.89
C TYR A 121 -4.71 -9.43 14.34
N LEU A 122 -3.70 -10.24 14.70
CA LEU A 122 -3.95 -11.55 15.32
C LEU A 122 -4.75 -11.41 16.61
N LYS A 123 -4.30 -10.52 17.50
CA LYS A 123 -4.98 -10.25 18.77
C LYS A 123 -6.38 -9.68 18.56
N ALA A 124 -6.52 -8.72 17.65
CA ALA A 124 -7.79 -8.05 17.36
C ALA A 124 -8.84 -9.01 16.79
N GLN A 125 -8.43 -9.96 15.94
CA GLN A 125 -9.37 -10.88 15.29
C GLN A 125 -9.59 -12.20 16.03
N PHE A 126 -8.59 -12.69 16.78
CA PHE A 126 -8.60 -14.05 17.32
C PHE A 126 -8.22 -14.15 18.80
N GLY A 127 -7.74 -13.07 19.42
CA GLY A 127 -7.26 -13.08 20.80
C GLY A 127 -6.09 -14.06 21.00
N GLU A 128 -6.15 -14.87 22.06
CA GLU A 128 -5.16 -15.91 22.39
C GLU A 128 -5.58 -17.32 21.92
N GLY A 129 -6.72 -17.44 21.25
CA GLY A 129 -7.30 -18.72 20.81
C GLY A 129 -6.74 -19.24 19.49
N GLU A 130 -7.42 -20.26 18.94
CA GLU A 130 -7.20 -20.69 17.57
C GLU A 130 -7.64 -19.62 16.56
N TYR A 131 -6.97 -19.54 15.42
CA TYR A 131 -7.27 -18.58 14.35
C TYR A 131 -8.49 -19.02 13.53
N ASP A 132 -9.65 -19.05 14.19
CA ASP A 132 -10.94 -19.40 13.59
C ASP A 132 -11.58 -18.18 12.92
N TYR A 133 -11.61 -18.19 11.59
CA TYR A 133 -12.18 -17.11 10.79
C TYR A 133 -13.71 -17.00 10.89
N ARG A 134 -14.43 -17.96 11.49
CA ARG A 134 -15.85 -17.73 11.86
C ARG A 134 -15.99 -16.58 12.87
N ASN A 135 -14.96 -16.34 13.67
CA ASN A 135 -14.90 -15.25 14.64
C ASN A 135 -14.36 -13.94 14.05
N TYR A 136 -13.83 -13.95 12.82
CA TYR A 136 -13.35 -12.74 12.16
C TYR A 136 -14.48 -11.69 12.03
N ARG A 137 -14.14 -10.41 12.12
CA ARG A 137 -15.06 -9.32 11.79
C ARG A 137 -14.39 -8.34 10.83
N THR A 138 -15.11 -7.96 9.78
CA THR A 138 -14.71 -6.86 8.88
C THR A 138 -14.52 -5.56 9.66
N THR A 139 -15.39 -5.27 10.63
CA THR A 139 -15.36 -4.04 11.41
C THR A 139 -14.60 -4.20 12.72
N LEU A 140 -13.52 -3.43 12.88
CA LEU A 140 -12.78 -3.25 14.14
C LEU A 140 -12.79 -1.77 14.54
N ASN A 141 -13.06 -1.48 15.81
CA ASN A 141 -12.99 -0.11 16.31
C ASN A 141 -11.54 0.37 16.53
N LEU A 142 -11.38 1.59 17.05
CA LEU A 142 -10.07 2.22 17.27
C LEU A 142 -9.10 1.39 18.12
N SER A 143 -9.62 0.71 19.16
CA SER A 143 -8.82 -0.15 20.06
C SER A 143 -8.72 -1.60 19.55
N GLY A 144 -9.05 -1.85 18.27
CA GLY A 144 -9.02 -3.19 17.68
C GLY A 144 -10.12 -4.14 18.18
N ILE A 145 -11.17 -3.64 18.82
CA ILE A 145 -12.28 -4.47 19.30
C ILE A 145 -13.25 -4.72 18.15
N GLN A 146 -13.62 -6.00 17.99
CA GLN A 146 -14.59 -6.47 17.02
C GLN A 146 -15.98 -5.87 17.21
N SER A 147 -16.67 -5.63 16.09
CA SER A 147 -18.09 -5.28 16.12
C SER A 147 -18.94 -6.40 16.73
N THR A 148 -19.87 -6.02 17.60
CA THR A 148 -20.86 -6.92 18.22
C THR A 148 -22.23 -6.85 17.55
N THR A 149 -22.38 -5.99 16.53
CA THR A 149 -23.65 -5.74 15.84
C THR A 149 -23.58 -6.00 14.34
N ASN A 150 -22.38 -5.97 13.76
CA ASN A 150 -22.14 -6.30 12.36
C ASN A 150 -21.32 -7.59 12.25
N PHE A 151 -21.92 -8.62 11.65
CA PHE A 151 -21.34 -9.95 11.45
C PHE A 151 -21.10 -10.27 9.97
N ARG A 152 -21.24 -9.25 9.10
CA ARG A 152 -20.82 -9.32 7.72
C ARG A 152 -19.33 -9.60 7.66
N GLN A 153 -18.96 -10.56 6.83
CA GLN A 153 -17.58 -10.87 6.49
C GLN A 153 -17.44 -10.75 4.98
N GLU A 154 -16.49 -9.93 4.53
CA GLU A 154 -16.32 -9.60 3.12
C GLU A 154 -15.07 -10.28 2.57
N THR A 155 -15.18 -10.86 1.38
CA THR A 155 -14.16 -11.71 0.79
C THR A 155 -12.86 -10.96 0.55
N ASP A 156 -12.95 -9.79 -0.10
CA ASP A 156 -11.79 -8.95 -0.43
C ASP A 156 -11.04 -8.50 0.82
N THR A 157 -11.80 -8.18 1.89
CA THR A 157 -11.29 -7.70 3.17
C THR A 157 -10.60 -8.84 3.94
N ILE A 158 -11.16 -10.04 3.96
CA ILE A 158 -10.48 -11.22 4.52
C ILE A 158 -9.21 -11.52 3.73
N SER A 159 -9.28 -11.51 2.39
CA SER A 159 -8.14 -11.79 1.51
C SER A 159 -7.00 -10.79 1.74
N ARG A 160 -7.32 -9.51 1.92
CA ARG A 160 -6.38 -8.44 2.29
C ARG A 160 -5.68 -8.69 3.63
N LEU A 161 -6.41 -9.21 4.62
CA LEU A 161 -5.79 -9.57 5.90
C LEU A 161 -4.90 -10.81 5.78
N VAL A 162 -5.34 -11.81 5.01
CA VAL A 162 -4.54 -13.00 4.68
C VAL A 162 -3.23 -12.61 4.00
N TYR A 163 -3.27 -11.68 3.04
CA TYR A 163 -2.07 -11.12 2.41
C TYR A 163 -1.13 -10.53 3.46
N GLY A 164 -1.66 -9.76 4.40
CA GLY A 164 -0.89 -9.20 5.51
C GLY A 164 -0.19 -10.28 6.32
N PHE A 165 -0.90 -11.31 6.77
CA PHE A 165 -0.30 -12.40 7.53
C PHE A 165 0.72 -13.20 6.74
N ALA A 166 0.45 -13.54 5.47
CA ALA A 166 1.42 -14.25 4.63
C ALA A 166 2.71 -13.44 4.43
N THR A 167 2.58 -12.12 4.23
CA THR A 167 3.69 -11.18 4.08
C THR A 167 4.48 -11.00 5.39
N ALA A 168 3.79 -10.92 6.52
CA ALA A 168 4.44 -10.86 7.83
C ALA A 168 5.24 -12.15 8.10
N PHE A 169 4.71 -13.33 7.75
CA PHE A 169 5.49 -14.56 7.80
C PHE A 169 6.71 -14.50 6.89
N LEU A 170 6.53 -14.09 5.62
CA LEU A 170 7.61 -13.97 4.64
C LEU A 170 8.79 -13.14 5.17
N MET A 171 8.52 -12.05 5.90
CA MET A 171 9.56 -11.16 6.44
C MET A 171 10.14 -11.57 7.79
N THR A 172 9.39 -12.33 8.61
CA THR A 172 9.76 -12.56 10.03
C THR A 172 10.03 -14.03 10.35
N GLY A 173 9.54 -14.93 9.51
CA GLY A 173 9.51 -16.36 9.79
C GLY A 173 8.61 -16.73 10.97
N ASN A 174 7.69 -15.87 11.43
CA ASN A 174 6.82 -16.21 12.54
C ASN A 174 5.65 -17.12 12.08
N ASP A 175 5.70 -18.38 12.48
CA ASP A 175 4.75 -19.43 12.08
C ASP A 175 3.29 -19.12 12.47
N SER A 176 3.05 -18.28 13.49
CA SER A 176 1.70 -17.82 13.82
C SER A 176 1.05 -17.03 12.68
N PHE A 177 1.84 -16.20 11.98
CA PHE A 177 1.32 -15.46 10.83
C PHE A 177 1.01 -16.41 9.67
N LEU A 178 1.88 -17.39 9.39
CA LEU A 178 1.60 -18.38 8.35
C LEU A 178 0.35 -19.18 8.66
N LYS A 179 0.20 -19.66 9.90
CA LYS A 179 -1.00 -20.40 10.34
C LYS A 179 -2.26 -19.56 10.12
N ALA A 180 -2.25 -18.27 10.46
CA ALA A 180 -3.40 -17.39 10.24
C ALA A 180 -3.68 -17.13 8.76
N ALA A 181 -2.65 -17.02 7.91
CA ALA A 181 -2.81 -16.88 6.47
C ALA A 181 -3.44 -18.13 5.85
N GLU A 182 -2.92 -19.33 6.17
CA GLU A 182 -3.44 -20.59 5.66
C GLU A 182 -4.88 -20.85 6.09
N ARG A 183 -5.22 -20.55 7.35
CA ARG A 183 -6.59 -20.68 7.85
C ARG A 183 -7.55 -19.73 7.15
N GLY A 184 -7.13 -18.49 6.88
CA GLY A 184 -7.96 -17.53 6.14
C GLY A 184 -8.11 -17.91 4.67
N THR A 185 -7.05 -18.42 4.03
CA THR A 185 -7.14 -18.96 2.67
C THR A 185 -8.09 -20.15 2.60
N GLU A 186 -8.01 -21.10 3.53
CA GLU A 186 -8.96 -22.22 3.57
C GLU A 186 -10.39 -21.72 3.81
N TYR A 187 -10.58 -20.77 4.72
CA TYR A 187 -11.89 -20.18 4.98
C TYR A 187 -12.49 -19.52 3.73
N LEU A 188 -11.71 -18.75 2.98
CA LEU A 188 -12.14 -18.18 1.70
C LEU A 188 -12.55 -19.30 0.72
N ARG A 189 -11.76 -20.36 0.62
CA ARG A 189 -12.01 -21.47 -0.32
C ARG A 189 -13.22 -22.32 0.03
N GLU A 190 -13.51 -22.49 1.32
CA GLU A 190 -14.64 -23.25 1.85
C GLU A 190 -15.94 -22.45 1.82
N HIS A 191 -15.88 -21.14 2.12
CA HIS A 191 -17.06 -20.34 2.37
C HIS A 191 -17.33 -19.26 1.31
N MET A 192 -16.32 -18.68 0.67
CA MET A 192 -16.51 -17.53 -0.23
C MET A 192 -16.39 -17.91 -1.71
N ARG A 193 -15.69 -19.01 -2.01
CA ARG A 193 -15.46 -19.49 -3.37
C ARG A 193 -16.71 -20.16 -3.93
N PHE A 194 -17.08 -19.79 -5.15
CA PHE A 194 -18.01 -20.54 -5.98
C PHE A 194 -17.27 -21.13 -7.18
N VAL A 195 -17.49 -22.42 -7.42
CA VAL A 195 -16.94 -23.12 -8.57
C VAL A 195 -18.09 -23.37 -9.55
N ASP A 196 -18.05 -22.69 -10.68
CA ASP A 196 -18.93 -23.01 -11.80
C ASP A 196 -18.31 -24.15 -12.59
N LEU A 197 -18.94 -25.33 -12.53
CA LEU A 197 -18.43 -26.53 -13.21
C LEU A 197 -18.73 -26.55 -14.70
N ASP A 198 -19.79 -25.85 -15.13
CA ASP A 198 -20.21 -25.83 -16.53
C ASP A 198 -19.29 -24.89 -17.32
N GLU A 199 -19.01 -23.71 -16.76
CA GLU A 199 -18.07 -22.74 -17.35
C GLU A 199 -16.62 -23.03 -16.95
N GLY A 200 -16.37 -23.85 -15.92
CA GLY A 200 -15.03 -24.18 -15.45
C GLY A 200 -14.27 -22.97 -14.89
N ILE A 201 -14.98 -22.04 -14.27
CA ILE A 201 -14.46 -20.80 -13.68
C ILE A 201 -14.64 -20.79 -12.16
N VAL A 202 -13.93 -19.87 -11.51
CA VAL A 202 -14.12 -19.55 -10.10
C VAL A 202 -14.40 -18.07 -9.97
N TYR A 203 -15.51 -17.76 -9.34
CA TYR A 203 -15.78 -16.42 -8.81
C TYR A 203 -15.97 -16.50 -7.30
N TRP A 204 -15.83 -15.35 -6.65
CA TRP A 204 -15.90 -15.22 -5.21
C TRP A 204 -17.11 -14.37 -4.84
N TYR A 205 -17.91 -14.86 -3.89
CA TYR A 205 -19.02 -14.10 -3.33
C TYR A 205 -18.52 -12.79 -2.74
N HIS A 206 -19.32 -11.73 -2.78
CA HIS A 206 -18.99 -10.47 -2.10
C HIS A 206 -18.70 -10.71 -0.60
N GLY A 207 -19.56 -11.50 0.05
CA GLY A 207 -19.36 -11.88 1.43
C GLY A 207 -20.40 -12.83 1.98
N ILE A 208 -20.41 -12.98 3.31
CA ILE A 208 -21.40 -13.75 4.06
C ILE A 208 -21.85 -13.01 5.31
N ASP A 209 -23.08 -13.29 5.74
CA ASP A 209 -23.53 -12.98 7.09
C ASP A 209 -23.43 -14.21 7.98
N VAL A 210 -22.64 -14.11 9.06
CA VAL A 210 -22.50 -15.18 10.04
C VAL A 210 -23.50 -15.00 11.19
N LYS A 211 -24.40 -15.97 11.38
CA LYS A 211 -25.40 -16.01 12.45
C LYS A 211 -25.33 -17.32 13.23
N GLY A 212 -24.46 -17.36 14.24
CA GLY A 212 -24.17 -18.58 14.99
C GLY A 212 -23.56 -19.65 14.07
N GLU A 213 -24.25 -20.77 13.89
CA GLU A 213 -23.81 -21.83 12.98
C GLU A 213 -24.21 -21.61 11.52
N LYS A 214 -25.13 -20.69 11.24
CA LYS A 214 -25.63 -20.42 9.88
C LYS A 214 -24.83 -19.33 9.18
N GLU A 215 -24.76 -19.44 7.86
CA GLU A 215 -24.20 -18.43 6.97
C GLU A 215 -25.15 -18.15 5.81
N ASP A 216 -25.40 -16.87 5.54
CA ASP A 216 -26.15 -16.43 4.37
C ASP A 216 -25.14 -15.91 3.32
N LYS A 217 -25.11 -16.50 2.11
CA LYS A 217 -24.20 -16.08 1.02
C LYS A 217 -24.73 -14.82 0.35
N ILE A 218 -23.83 -13.88 0.09
CA ILE A 218 -24.14 -12.60 -0.55
C ILE A 218 -23.38 -12.57 -1.85
N PHE A 219 -24.11 -12.84 -2.93
CA PHE A 219 -23.50 -13.09 -4.21
C PHE A 219 -23.01 -11.80 -4.87
N ALA A 220 -23.93 -10.87 -5.13
CA ALA A 220 -23.61 -9.59 -5.72
C ALA A 220 -23.07 -8.62 -4.67
N SER A 221 -22.26 -7.66 -5.10
CA SER A 221 -21.75 -6.63 -4.20
C SER A 221 -22.89 -5.83 -3.59
N GLU A 222 -22.83 -5.64 -2.27
CA GLU A 222 -23.67 -4.70 -1.55
C GLU A 222 -22.89 -3.41 -1.21
N PHE A 223 -21.71 -3.24 -1.80
CA PHE A 223 -20.93 -2.03 -1.68
C PHE A 223 -21.48 -0.93 -2.60
N GLY A 224 -21.42 0.32 -2.13
CA GLY A 224 -22.16 1.44 -2.72
C GLY A 224 -22.02 1.57 -4.23
N ASP A 225 -20.78 1.70 -4.72
CA ASP A 225 -20.49 1.95 -6.13
C ASP A 225 -20.67 0.71 -7.04
N ASP A 226 -20.68 -0.48 -6.46
CA ASP A 226 -20.66 -1.78 -7.15
C ASP A 226 -22.00 -2.54 -6.99
N TYR A 227 -23.02 -1.85 -6.47
CA TYR A 227 -24.25 -2.44 -5.98
C TYR A 227 -24.95 -3.34 -7.02
N TYR A 228 -25.30 -4.56 -6.61
CA TYR A 228 -25.95 -5.59 -7.43
C TYR A 228 -25.18 -6.02 -8.69
N ALA A 229 -23.84 -5.92 -8.68
CA ALA A 229 -22.97 -6.45 -9.72
C ALA A 229 -21.90 -7.41 -9.16
N ILE A 230 -21.15 -8.06 -10.05
CA ILE A 230 -19.87 -8.70 -9.75
C ILE A 230 -18.76 -7.75 -10.21
N PRO A 231 -18.17 -6.93 -9.32
CA PRO A 231 -17.09 -6.02 -9.70
C PRO A 231 -15.77 -6.79 -9.91
N ALA A 232 -15.04 -6.47 -10.98
CA ALA A 232 -13.72 -7.02 -11.25
C ALA A 232 -12.76 -6.79 -10.07
N TYR A 233 -12.86 -5.63 -9.43
CA TYR A 233 -12.06 -5.24 -8.27
C TYR A 233 -12.15 -6.25 -7.11
N GLU A 234 -13.36 -6.68 -6.71
CA GLU A 234 -13.51 -7.62 -5.60
C GLU A 234 -12.92 -8.98 -5.96
N GLN A 235 -13.08 -9.42 -7.22
CA GLN A 235 -12.51 -10.68 -7.71
C GLN A 235 -10.97 -10.63 -7.76
N ILE A 236 -10.40 -9.49 -8.16
CA ILE A 236 -8.95 -9.23 -8.15
C ILE A 236 -8.41 -9.32 -6.72
N TYR A 237 -9.04 -8.62 -5.77
CA TYR A 237 -8.60 -8.62 -4.38
C TYR A 237 -8.91 -9.91 -3.63
N ALA A 238 -9.89 -10.72 -4.07
CA ALA A 238 -10.10 -12.07 -3.56
C ALA A 238 -8.85 -12.95 -3.73
N LEU A 239 -8.04 -12.72 -4.78
CA LEU A 239 -6.81 -13.46 -5.03
C LEU A 239 -5.58 -12.96 -4.24
N ALA A 240 -5.63 -11.75 -3.66
CA ALA A 240 -4.46 -11.11 -3.06
C ALA A 240 -3.83 -11.95 -1.93
N GLY A 241 -4.65 -12.33 -0.95
CA GLY A 241 -4.25 -13.19 0.16
C GLY A 241 -3.82 -14.58 -0.28
N PRO A 242 -4.69 -15.35 -0.97
CA PRO A 242 -4.37 -16.67 -1.46
C PRO A 242 -3.04 -16.73 -2.23
N ILE A 243 -2.80 -15.82 -3.19
CA ILE A 243 -1.56 -15.86 -3.97
C ILE A 243 -0.31 -15.55 -3.12
N GLN A 244 -0.41 -14.63 -2.15
CA GLN A 244 0.71 -14.41 -1.23
C GLN A 244 0.93 -15.63 -0.30
N THR A 245 -0.14 -16.31 0.12
CA THR A 245 -0.03 -17.60 0.82
C THR A 245 0.63 -18.65 -0.08
N TYR A 246 0.27 -18.74 -1.36
CA TYR A 246 0.89 -19.64 -2.33
C TYR A 246 2.38 -19.39 -2.48
N ARG A 247 2.84 -18.12 -2.52
CA ARG A 247 4.28 -17.81 -2.53
C ARG A 247 5.01 -18.43 -1.33
N CYS A 248 4.38 -18.46 -0.17
CA CYS A 248 4.97 -19.01 1.05
C CYS A 248 4.89 -20.55 1.13
N THR A 249 3.84 -21.18 0.58
CA THR A 249 3.50 -22.59 0.84
C THR A 249 3.49 -23.50 -0.39
N GLY A 250 3.35 -22.94 -1.59
CA GLY A 250 3.16 -23.71 -2.82
C GLY A 250 1.88 -24.54 -2.85
N ASP A 251 0.83 -24.19 -2.10
CA ASP A 251 -0.41 -24.98 -2.09
C ASP A 251 -1.07 -25.04 -3.49
N PRO A 252 -1.09 -26.20 -4.17
CA PRO A 252 -1.57 -26.30 -5.55
C PRO A 252 -3.06 -25.99 -5.68
N ARG A 253 -3.83 -26.08 -4.60
CA ARG A 253 -5.27 -25.77 -4.60
C ARG A 253 -5.51 -24.28 -4.81
N ILE A 254 -4.61 -23.43 -4.35
CA ILE A 254 -4.67 -21.98 -4.59
C ILE A 254 -4.39 -21.67 -6.06
N MET A 255 -3.45 -22.38 -6.67
CA MET A 255 -3.14 -22.23 -8.09
C MET A 255 -4.35 -22.60 -8.95
N ASP A 256 -5.00 -23.72 -8.63
CA ASP A 256 -6.22 -24.17 -9.31
C ASP A 256 -7.34 -23.12 -9.27
N ASP A 257 -7.58 -22.53 -8.09
CA ASP A 257 -8.57 -21.44 -7.93
C ASP A 257 -8.17 -20.20 -8.73
N THR A 258 -6.89 -19.85 -8.73
CA THR A 258 -6.37 -18.68 -9.43
C THR A 258 -6.50 -18.81 -10.94
N GLU A 259 -6.12 -19.95 -11.52
CA GLU A 259 -6.23 -20.19 -12.96
C GLU A 259 -7.69 -20.13 -13.41
N LYS A 260 -8.63 -20.65 -12.61
CA LYS A 260 -10.07 -20.55 -12.87
C LYS A 260 -10.64 -19.14 -12.71
N THR A 261 -10.13 -18.33 -11.77
CA THR A 261 -10.52 -16.91 -11.65
C THR A 261 -9.91 -16.05 -12.76
N ILE A 262 -8.68 -16.35 -13.22
CA ILE A 262 -8.12 -15.69 -14.41
C ILE A 262 -8.93 -16.03 -15.66
N LYS A 263 -9.44 -17.26 -15.77
CA LYS A 263 -10.37 -17.65 -16.82
C LYS A 263 -11.64 -16.78 -16.80
N LEU A 264 -12.25 -16.54 -15.63
CA LEU A 264 -13.36 -15.58 -15.49
C LEU A 264 -12.99 -14.20 -16.06
N PHE A 265 -11.81 -13.67 -15.70
CA PHE A 265 -11.37 -12.37 -16.21
C PHE A 265 -11.27 -12.36 -17.74
N ASN A 266 -10.61 -13.37 -18.32
CA ASN A 266 -10.34 -13.40 -19.76
C ASN A 266 -11.57 -13.76 -20.61
N GLU A 267 -12.52 -14.50 -20.06
CA GLU A 267 -13.71 -14.92 -20.80
C GLU A 267 -14.83 -13.89 -20.73
N PHE A 268 -15.05 -13.27 -19.57
CA PHE A 268 -16.23 -12.44 -19.31
C PHE A 268 -15.92 -10.95 -19.11
N LEU A 269 -14.77 -10.60 -18.52
CA LEU A 269 -14.41 -9.19 -18.25
C LEU A 269 -13.51 -8.57 -19.31
N LEU A 270 -12.71 -9.36 -20.03
CA LEU A 270 -11.88 -8.87 -21.12
C LEU A 270 -12.76 -8.41 -22.28
N ASP A 271 -12.62 -7.14 -22.67
CA ASP A 271 -13.27 -6.60 -23.85
C ASP A 271 -12.59 -7.16 -25.11
N LYS A 272 -13.25 -8.11 -25.78
CA LYS A 272 -12.77 -8.78 -26.99
C LYS A 272 -13.02 -7.97 -28.27
N SER A 273 -13.58 -6.76 -28.16
CA SER A 273 -13.68 -5.82 -29.28
C SER A 273 -12.31 -5.19 -29.61
N GLU A 274 -12.28 -4.35 -30.64
CA GLU A 274 -11.07 -3.60 -31.02
C GLU A 274 -10.61 -2.59 -29.96
N ASP A 275 -11.50 -2.20 -29.02
CA ASP A 275 -11.18 -1.24 -27.97
C ASP A 275 -10.26 -1.85 -26.89
N GLY A 276 -10.40 -3.15 -26.61
CA GLY A 276 -9.60 -3.87 -25.60
C GLY A 276 -9.75 -3.34 -24.16
N GLY A 277 -8.99 -3.90 -23.23
CA GLY A 277 -9.06 -3.61 -21.80
C GLY A 277 -10.03 -4.53 -21.07
N TYR A 278 -10.20 -4.30 -19.76
CA TYR A 278 -11.11 -5.07 -18.92
C TYR A 278 -12.28 -4.19 -18.48
N PHE A 279 -13.50 -4.66 -18.69
CA PHE A 279 -14.70 -4.09 -18.10
C PHE A 279 -14.64 -4.15 -16.58
N SER A 280 -15.35 -3.24 -15.92
CA SER A 280 -15.31 -3.12 -14.47
C SER A 280 -16.29 -4.02 -13.73
N HIS A 281 -17.36 -4.48 -14.38
CA HIS A 281 -18.46 -5.19 -13.74
C HIS A 281 -19.06 -6.26 -14.66
N LEU A 282 -19.60 -7.32 -14.06
CA LEU A 282 -20.49 -8.28 -14.71
C LEU A 282 -21.87 -8.25 -14.06
N ASP A 283 -22.92 -8.46 -14.86
CA ASP A 283 -24.23 -8.79 -14.32
C ASP A 283 -24.18 -10.16 -13.63
N PRO A 284 -24.67 -10.31 -12.38
CA PRO A 284 -24.54 -11.56 -11.65
C PRO A 284 -25.30 -12.74 -12.27
N LEU A 285 -26.33 -12.51 -13.09
CA LEU A 285 -27.17 -13.57 -13.65
C LEU A 285 -26.67 -14.05 -15.01
N THR A 286 -26.22 -13.12 -15.85
CA THR A 286 -25.84 -13.37 -17.24
C THR A 286 -24.33 -13.38 -17.46
N LEU A 287 -23.56 -12.91 -16.48
CA LEU A 287 -22.11 -12.65 -16.60
C LEU A 287 -21.76 -11.75 -17.79
N ASP A 288 -22.70 -10.87 -18.19
CA ASP A 288 -22.52 -9.95 -19.30
C ASP A 288 -22.13 -8.55 -18.78
N PRO A 289 -20.96 -8.00 -19.16
CA PRO A 289 -20.57 -6.64 -18.81
C PRO A 289 -21.40 -5.56 -19.52
N LEU A 290 -22.19 -5.93 -20.54
CA LEU A 290 -23.03 -5.03 -21.32
C LEU A 290 -24.52 -5.13 -20.97
N SER A 291 -24.88 -5.89 -19.94
CA SER A 291 -26.26 -5.98 -19.47
C SER A 291 -26.81 -4.60 -19.03
N ASP A 292 -28.07 -4.33 -19.37
CA ASP A 292 -28.77 -3.11 -18.95
C ASP A 292 -29.00 -3.03 -17.42
N THR A 293 -28.97 -4.18 -16.73
CA THR A 293 -29.11 -4.27 -15.26
C THR A 293 -27.99 -3.56 -14.52
N LEU A 294 -26.82 -3.40 -15.14
CA LEU A 294 -25.66 -2.73 -14.56
C LEU A 294 -25.79 -1.21 -14.48
N GLY A 295 -26.80 -0.61 -15.14
CA GLY A 295 -27.05 0.82 -15.11
C GLY A 295 -25.81 1.64 -15.49
N GLN A 296 -25.36 2.51 -14.58
CA GLN A 296 -24.19 3.38 -14.81
C GLN A 296 -22.85 2.62 -14.94
N ASN A 297 -22.79 1.35 -14.51
CA ASN A 297 -21.57 0.54 -14.58
C ASN A 297 -21.44 -0.25 -15.90
N LYS A 298 -22.51 -0.30 -16.71
CA LYS A 298 -22.56 -1.02 -17.98
C LYS A 298 -21.41 -0.63 -18.91
N GLY A 299 -20.62 -1.61 -19.34
CA GLY A 299 -19.55 -1.44 -20.34
C GLY A 299 -18.45 -0.46 -19.95
N THR A 300 -18.35 -0.08 -18.67
CA THR A 300 -17.34 0.90 -18.22
C THR A 300 -16.01 0.24 -17.88
N LYS A 301 -14.92 0.99 -17.99
CA LYS A 301 -13.54 0.58 -17.69
C LYS A 301 -12.93 1.58 -16.72
N ASN A 302 -12.06 1.12 -15.81
CA ASN A 302 -11.42 2.03 -14.87
C ASN A 302 -10.05 1.53 -14.39
N TRP A 303 -9.38 2.33 -13.54
CA TRP A 303 -8.14 1.92 -12.86
C TRP A 303 -8.27 0.55 -12.21
N ASN A 304 -9.35 0.31 -11.47
CA ASN A 304 -9.51 -0.93 -10.70
C ASN A 304 -9.65 -2.16 -11.61
N SER A 305 -10.31 -2.03 -12.77
CA SER A 305 -10.48 -3.15 -13.69
C SER A 305 -9.24 -3.47 -14.51
N VAL A 306 -8.35 -2.50 -14.72
CA VAL A 306 -7.14 -2.68 -15.55
C VAL A 306 -5.88 -2.79 -14.70
N GLY A 307 -5.65 -1.81 -13.85
CA GLY A 307 -4.40 -1.65 -13.10
C GLY A 307 -4.29 -2.50 -11.85
N ASP A 308 -5.38 -2.68 -11.09
CA ASP A 308 -5.30 -3.41 -9.81
C ASP A 308 -4.94 -4.89 -9.95
N HIS A 309 -5.12 -5.49 -11.14
CA HIS A 309 -4.62 -6.83 -11.45
C HIS A 309 -3.14 -6.99 -11.06
N ALA A 310 -2.32 -5.99 -11.38
CA ALA A 310 -0.87 -6.06 -11.21
C ALA A 310 -0.45 -6.15 -9.73
N PRO A 311 -0.70 -5.13 -8.88
CA PRO A 311 -0.23 -5.15 -7.50
C PRO A 311 -0.99 -6.14 -6.61
N ALA A 312 -2.27 -6.41 -6.87
CA ALA A 312 -3.08 -7.24 -5.97
C ALA A 312 -2.65 -8.71 -5.97
N TYR A 313 -2.46 -9.32 -7.14
CA TYR A 313 -2.11 -10.75 -7.23
C TYR A 313 -1.13 -11.09 -8.36
N LEU A 314 -1.20 -10.43 -9.51
CA LEU A 314 -0.57 -10.92 -10.73
C LEU A 314 0.97 -10.83 -10.67
N ILE A 315 1.51 -9.78 -10.03
CA ILE A 315 2.95 -9.68 -9.74
C ILE A 315 3.40 -10.83 -8.83
N ASN A 316 2.67 -11.09 -7.75
CA ASN A 316 3.01 -12.17 -6.82
C ASN A 316 2.87 -13.56 -7.48
N LEU A 317 1.87 -13.73 -8.36
CA LEU A 317 1.69 -14.94 -9.15
C LEU A 317 2.85 -15.17 -10.12
N TRP A 318 3.29 -14.11 -10.82
CA TRP A 318 4.47 -14.18 -11.67
C TRP A 318 5.73 -14.48 -10.85
N LEU A 319 5.94 -13.82 -9.71
CA LEU A 319 7.08 -14.10 -8.82
C LEU A 319 7.09 -15.55 -8.33
N ALA A 320 5.92 -16.12 -8.05
CA ALA A 320 5.81 -17.51 -7.58
C ALA A 320 6.10 -18.55 -8.66
N THR A 321 5.79 -18.23 -9.93
CA THR A 321 5.73 -19.24 -11.00
C THR A 321 6.76 -19.02 -12.12
N GLY A 322 7.09 -17.77 -12.42
CA GLY A 322 7.89 -17.35 -13.58
C GLY A 322 7.24 -17.65 -14.94
N LYS A 323 5.92 -17.96 -14.99
CA LYS A 323 5.25 -18.28 -16.25
C LYS A 323 5.09 -17.03 -17.13
N GLN A 324 5.36 -17.20 -18.43
CA GLN A 324 5.33 -16.11 -19.39
C GLN A 324 3.93 -15.51 -19.58
N GLU A 325 2.88 -16.32 -19.52
CA GLU A 325 1.48 -15.86 -19.68
C GLU A 325 1.08 -14.76 -18.67
N TYR A 326 1.59 -14.83 -17.44
CA TYR A 326 1.32 -13.79 -16.43
C TYR A 326 2.15 -12.53 -16.67
N ALA A 327 3.36 -12.67 -17.21
CA ALA A 327 4.16 -11.52 -17.65
C ALA A 327 3.56 -10.82 -18.88
N ASP A 328 2.89 -11.57 -19.75
CA ASP A 328 2.17 -11.05 -20.91
C ASP A 328 0.88 -10.34 -20.47
N MET A 329 0.15 -10.89 -19.49
CA MET A 329 -1.01 -10.21 -18.90
C MET A 329 -0.60 -8.91 -18.18
N LEU A 330 0.52 -8.89 -17.45
CA LEU A 330 1.07 -7.66 -16.88
C LEU A 330 1.40 -6.64 -17.98
N GLU A 331 2.13 -7.06 -19.01
CA GLU A 331 2.47 -6.17 -20.13
C GLU A 331 1.21 -5.56 -20.78
N TYR A 332 0.17 -6.36 -20.97
CA TYR A 332 -1.11 -5.90 -21.51
C TYR A 332 -1.77 -4.81 -20.64
N THR A 333 -1.80 -4.99 -19.32
CA THR A 333 -2.39 -3.99 -18.42
C THR A 333 -1.59 -2.69 -18.43
N PHE A 334 -0.26 -2.76 -18.39
CA PHE A 334 0.59 -1.56 -18.40
C PHE A 334 0.68 -0.85 -19.75
N ASP A 335 0.65 -1.57 -20.86
CA ASP A 335 0.48 -0.97 -22.20
C ASP A 335 -0.85 -0.23 -22.31
N THR A 336 -1.91 -0.79 -21.72
CA THR A 336 -3.23 -0.15 -21.67
C THR A 336 -3.19 1.12 -20.81
N ILE A 337 -2.57 1.06 -19.62
CA ILE A 337 -2.40 2.21 -18.73
C ILE A 337 -1.61 3.31 -19.43
N GLU A 338 -0.44 2.99 -19.98
CA GLU A 338 0.43 3.95 -20.66
C GLU A 338 -0.31 4.66 -21.81
N LYS A 339 -1.11 3.90 -22.57
CA LYS A 339 -1.84 4.43 -23.72
C LYS A 339 -3.05 5.29 -23.35
N ARG A 340 -3.80 4.92 -22.31
CA ARG A 340 -5.17 5.43 -22.09
C ARG A 340 -5.33 6.38 -20.91
N PHE A 341 -4.51 6.23 -19.87
CA PHE A 341 -4.66 6.98 -18.61
C PHE A 341 -4.08 8.39 -18.63
N PRO A 342 -2.97 8.69 -19.37
CA PRO A 342 -2.45 10.04 -19.45
C PRO A 342 -3.48 11.06 -19.97
N ASP A 343 -3.59 12.19 -19.27
CA ASP A 343 -4.46 13.30 -19.65
C ASP A 343 -3.81 14.67 -19.43
N TYR A 344 -2.50 14.72 -19.63
CA TYR A 344 -1.66 15.87 -19.26
C TYR A 344 -1.89 17.14 -20.09
N GLU A 345 -2.70 17.08 -21.15
CA GLU A 345 -3.15 18.26 -21.88
C GLU A 345 -4.29 18.99 -21.15
N ASN A 346 -5.05 18.29 -20.29
CA ASN A 346 -6.23 18.84 -19.61
C ASN A 346 -6.08 18.91 -18.08
N SER A 347 -5.27 18.02 -17.48
CA SER A 347 -5.09 17.92 -16.03
C SER A 347 -3.69 17.39 -15.70
N PRO A 348 -3.07 17.80 -14.58
CA PRO A 348 -1.81 17.19 -14.14
C PRO A 348 -1.99 15.75 -13.64
N PHE A 349 -3.22 15.27 -13.50
CA PHE A 349 -3.56 13.93 -13.04
C PHE A 349 -4.05 13.04 -14.17
N VAL A 350 -3.83 11.73 -14.03
CA VAL A 350 -4.41 10.72 -14.94
C VAL A 350 -5.94 10.75 -14.94
N GLN A 351 -6.53 10.23 -16.02
CA GLN A 351 -7.94 9.86 -16.08
C GLN A 351 -8.08 8.40 -15.63
N GLU A 352 -9.01 8.11 -14.73
CA GLU A 352 -9.17 6.78 -14.15
C GLU A 352 -10.45 6.05 -14.57
N ARG A 353 -11.40 6.75 -15.22
CA ARG A 353 -12.69 6.18 -15.61
C ARG A 353 -13.02 6.45 -17.06
N PHE A 354 -13.55 5.44 -17.72
CA PHE A 354 -13.78 5.43 -19.14
C PHE A 354 -15.06 4.66 -19.49
N PHE A 355 -15.69 5.07 -20.58
CA PHE A 355 -16.67 4.24 -21.28
C PHE A 355 -15.95 3.16 -22.09
N GLN A 356 -16.73 2.27 -22.71
CA GLN A 356 -16.22 1.15 -23.50
C GLN A 356 -15.19 1.58 -24.57
N ASP A 357 -15.47 2.67 -25.27
CA ASP A 357 -14.64 3.21 -26.36
C ASP A 357 -13.42 4.02 -25.88
N TRP A 358 -13.12 3.97 -24.58
CA TRP A 358 -12.10 4.78 -23.92
C TRP A 358 -12.35 6.28 -23.91
N SER A 359 -13.56 6.74 -24.26
CA SER A 359 -13.95 8.12 -23.94
C SER A 359 -14.04 8.30 -22.43
N LYS A 360 -13.62 9.47 -21.95
CA LYS A 360 -13.43 9.73 -20.51
C LYS A 360 -14.79 9.89 -19.83
N ASP A 361 -14.98 9.18 -18.72
CA ASP A 361 -16.12 9.40 -17.84
C ASP A 361 -15.72 10.35 -16.70
N THR A 362 -16.27 11.57 -16.74
CA THR A 362 -16.04 12.61 -15.72
C THR A 362 -17.28 12.85 -14.87
N THR A 363 -18.28 11.97 -14.94
CA THR A 363 -19.61 12.14 -14.33
C THR A 363 -19.98 11.05 -13.34
N TRP A 364 -19.11 10.04 -13.20
CA TRP A 364 -19.36 8.86 -12.39
C TRP A 364 -19.42 9.16 -10.88
N GLY A 365 -20.53 8.80 -10.24
CA GLY A 365 -20.66 8.66 -8.78
C GLY A 365 -20.07 9.80 -7.95
N TRP A 366 -19.33 9.46 -6.88
CA TRP A 366 -18.61 10.45 -6.08
C TRP A 366 -17.33 10.94 -6.76
N GLN A 367 -16.76 10.17 -7.69
CA GLN A 367 -15.45 10.49 -8.28
C GLN A 367 -15.55 11.65 -9.28
N GLN A 368 -16.64 11.82 -10.02
CA GLN A 368 -16.84 12.94 -10.96
C GLN A 368 -15.56 13.22 -11.78
N ASN A 369 -15.11 14.47 -11.91
CA ASN A 369 -13.81 14.83 -12.48
C ASN A 369 -12.73 15.06 -11.41
N ARG A 370 -12.59 14.12 -10.46
CA ARG A 370 -11.67 14.22 -9.33
C ARG A 370 -10.53 13.22 -9.44
N ALA A 371 -9.36 13.61 -8.96
CA ALA A 371 -8.16 12.81 -8.93
C ALA A 371 -7.94 12.20 -7.55
N VAL A 372 -7.64 10.91 -7.54
CA VAL A 372 -7.09 10.23 -6.38
C VAL A 372 -5.57 10.32 -6.48
N VAL A 373 -4.93 11.09 -5.59
CA VAL A 373 -3.50 11.42 -5.72
C VAL A 373 -2.64 10.16 -5.70
N GLY A 374 -2.97 9.23 -4.79
CA GLY A 374 -2.29 7.96 -4.60
C GLY A 374 -2.33 7.05 -5.83
N HIS A 375 -3.39 7.07 -6.63
CA HIS A 375 -3.48 6.25 -7.86
C HIS A 375 -2.45 6.67 -8.91
N ASN A 376 -2.16 7.97 -9.02
CA ASN A 376 -1.08 8.45 -9.90
C ASN A 376 0.25 7.84 -9.48
N LEU A 377 0.59 7.92 -8.19
CA LEU A 377 1.84 7.36 -7.65
C LEU A 377 1.85 5.82 -7.73
N LYS A 378 0.69 5.17 -7.55
CA LYS A 378 0.51 3.73 -7.76
C LYS A 378 0.86 3.30 -9.17
N ILE A 379 0.42 4.05 -10.19
CA ILE A 379 0.81 3.84 -11.59
C ILE A 379 2.32 3.95 -11.74
N ALA A 380 2.93 5.03 -11.25
CA ALA A 380 4.35 5.28 -11.43
C ALA A 380 5.23 4.14 -10.89
N TRP A 381 4.94 3.66 -9.68
CA TRP A 381 5.79 2.66 -9.05
C TRP A 381 5.59 1.26 -9.62
N ASN A 382 4.38 0.93 -10.06
CA ASN A 382 4.11 -0.32 -10.76
C ASN A 382 4.71 -0.34 -12.18
N LEU A 383 4.73 0.80 -12.89
CA LEU A 383 5.47 0.93 -14.15
C LEU A 383 6.97 0.70 -13.96
N MET A 384 7.56 1.11 -12.83
CA MET A 384 8.97 0.83 -12.53
C MET A 384 9.26 -0.65 -12.25
N ARG A 385 8.29 -1.39 -11.68
CA ARG A 385 8.38 -2.86 -11.63
C ARG A 385 8.39 -3.45 -13.04
N MET A 386 7.47 -3.00 -13.91
CA MET A 386 7.48 -3.46 -15.30
C MET A 386 8.73 -3.07 -16.06
N GLN A 387 9.29 -1.90 -15.79
CA GLN A 387 10.56 -1.49 -16.38
C GLN A 387 11.69 -2.48 -16.05
N SER A 388 11.60 -3.16 -14.90
CA SER A 388 12.54 -4.21 -14.49
C SER A 388 12.22 -5.59 -15.07
N LEU A 389 11.00 -5.84 -15.54
CA LEU A 389 10.58 -7.11 -16.16
C LEU A 389 10.64 -7.07 -17.69
N LYS A 390 9.97 -6.10 -18.31
CA LYS A 390 9.85 -5.88 -19.74
C LYS A 390 10.00 -4.38 -20.03
N ALA A 391 11.26 -3.94 -20.06
CA ALA A 391 11.60 -2.53 -20.21
C ALA A 391 11.01 -1.90 -21.48
N LYS A 392 10.37 -0.73 -21.33
CA LYS A 392 9.90 0.13 -22.43
C LYS A 392 10.14 1.58 -22.07
N ASP A 393 10.60 2.38 -23.02
CA ASP A 393 10.82 3.83 -22.80
C ASP A 393 9.53 4.53 -22.34
N GLY A 394 8.39 4.08 -22.86
CA GLY A 394 7.06 4.55 -22.48
C GLY A 394 6.77 4.44 -20.98
N TYR A 395 7.03 3.27 -20.39
CA TYR A 395 6.85 3.02 -18.96
C TYR A 395 7.71 3.95 -18.11
N LEU A 396 9.00 4.04 -18.43
CA LEU A 396 9.94 4.90 -17.71
C LEU A 396 9.55 6.38 -17.82
N ASN A 397 9.19 6.83 -19.03
CA ASN A 397 8.82 8.22 -19.29
C ASN A 397 7.54 8.61 -18.54
N LEU A 398 6.52 7.75 -18.53
CA LEU A 398 5.28 8.00 -17.80
C LEU A 398 5.51 7.99 -16.28
N ALA A 399 6.26 7.01 -15.76
CA ALA A 399 6.57 6.93 -14.34
C ALA A 399 7.30 8.20 -13.84
N LYS A 400 8.31 8.67 -14.59
CA LYS A 400 9.02 9.92 -14.29
C LYS A 400 8.11 11.13 -14.41
N LYS A 401 7.31 11.22 -15.46
CA LYS A 401 6.38 12.34 -15.66
C LYS A 401 5.42 12.49 -14.48
N ILE A 402 4.87 11.38 -13.99
CA ILE A 402 4.04 11.39 -12.78
C ILE A 402 4.86 11.86 -11.58
N ALA A 403 6.01 11.24 -11.33
CA ALA A 403 6.86 11.55 -10.17
C ALA A 403 7.32 13.02 -10.14
N ASP A 404 7.54 13.64 -11.29
CA ASP A 404 7.96 15.04 -11.40
C ASP A 404 6.79 16.02 -11.18
N ILE A 405 5.56 15.65 -11.56
CA ILE A 405 4.38 16.53 -11.45
C ILE A 405 3.74 16.45 -10.05
N MET A 406 3.62 15.23 -9.49
CA MET A 406 2.82 14.98 -8.29
C MET A 406 3.18 15.83 -7.06
N PRO A 407 4.46 16.16 -6.76
CA PRO A 407 4.79 16.98 -5.59
C PRO A 407 4.05 18.31 -5.56
N ASP A 408 3.91 18.99 -6.70
CA ASP A 408 3.34 20.35 -6.76
C ASP A 408 1.81 20.36 -6.66
N VAL A 409 1.15 19.25 -7.01
CA VAL A 409 -0.30 19.19 -7.13
C VAL A 409 -0.98 18.25 -6.14
N GLY A 410 -0.24 17.32 -5.53
CA GLY A 410 -0.76 16.28 -4.65
C GLY A 410 -0.10 16.18 -3.27
N SER A 411 1.08 16.79 -3.07
CA SER A 411 1.76 16.77 -1.76
C SER A 411 1.44 18.02 -0.94
N ASP A 412 1.41 17.86 0.39
CA ASP A 412 1.47 18.98 1.32
C ASP A 412 2.94 19.35 1.56
N GLN A 413 3.48 20.23 0.71
CA GLN A 413 4.90 20.63 0.78
C GLN A 413 5.25 21.47 2.02
N GLN A 414 4.25 21.95 2.79
CA GLN A 414 4.47 22.64 4.06
C GLN A 414 4.56 21.69 5.24
N ARG A 415 3.67 20.68 5.30
CA ARG A 415 3.48 19.81 6.47
C ARG A 415 4.00 18.40 6.27
N GLY A 416 4.35 18.05 5.03
CA GLY A 416 4.66 16.69 4.59
C GLY A 416 3.42 15.85 4.33
N GLY A 417 3.61 14.72 3.66
CA GLY A 417 2.54 13.80 3.29
C GLY A 417 1.78 14.20 2.03
N TRP A 418 0.77 13.40 1.70
CA TRP A 418 0.04 13.44 0.44
C TRP A 418 -1.47 13.52 0.67
N TYR A 419 -2.14 14.41 -0.06
CA TYR A 419 -3.58 14.65 0.08
C TYR A 419 -4.41 13.50 -0.47
N ASP A 420 -5.67 13.44 -0.04
CA ASP A 420 -6.60 12.36 -0.37
C ASP A 420 -7.14 12.45 -1.81
N VAL A 421 -8.12 13.33 -2.04
CA VAL A 421 -8.78 13.52 -3.35
C VAL A 421 -8.91 15.00 -3.64
N VAL A 422 -8.57 15.40 -4.87
CA VAL A 422 -8.65 16.79 -5.35
C VAL A 422 -9.44 16.89 -6.65
N GLU A 423 -9.99 18.06 -6.94
CA GLU A 423 -10.53 18.37 -8.26
C GLU A 423 -9.41 18.31 -9.32
N ARG A 424 -9.65 17.73 -10.51
CA ARG A 424 -8.61 17.53 -11.53
C ARG A 424 -8.18 18.80 -12.25
N THR A 425 -9.02 19.82 -12.23
CA THR A 425 -8.84 21.06 -12.98
C THR A 425 -9.07 22.27 -12.08
N LEU A 426 -8.34 23.35 -12.32
CA LEU A 426 -8.57 24.64 -11.68
C LEU A 426 -9.79 25.33 -12.31
N ALA A 427 -10.70 25.84 -11.49
CA ALA A 427 -11.75 26.74 -11.98
C ALA A 427 -11.17 28.14 -12.29
N ALA A 428 -11.95 28.97 -12.97
CA ALA A 428 -11.54 30.32 -13.34
C ALA A 428 -11.14 31.15 -12.10
N GLY A 429 -9.90 31.61 -12.06
CA GLY A 429 -9.35 32.40 -10.95
C GLY A 429 -8.81 31.59 -9.76
N GLU A 430 -8.76 30.26 -9.87
CA GLU A 430 -8.17 29.40 -8.84
C GLU A 430 -6.68 29.14 -9.09
N GLU A 431 -5.90 29.15 -8.01
CA GLU A 431 -4.45 28.85 -8.02
C GLU A 431 -4.13 27.50 -7.36
N HIS A 432 -5.11 26.89 -6.69
CA HIS A 432 -4.96 25.62 -5.97
C HIS A 432 -6.11 24.67 -6.31
N TYR A 433 -5.76 23.41 -6.57
CA TYR A 433 -6.74 22.34 -6.75
C TYR A 433 -7.54 22.16 -5.46
N ARG A 434 -8.87 22.09 -5.57
CA ARG A 434 -9.75 22.03 -4.41
C ARG A 434 -9.80 20.62 -3.82
N PHE A 435 -9.75 20.52 -2.50
CA PHE A 435 -9.98 19.26 -1.80
C PHE A 435 -11.44 18.85 -1.91
N VAL A 436 -11.69 17.57 -2.21
CA VAL A 436 -13.05 17.03 -2.34
C VAL A 436 -13.70 16.85 -0.97
N TRP A 437 -12.92 16.38 0.00
CA TRP A 437 -13.36 16.16 1.37
C TRP A 437 -12.82 17.28 2.29
N HIS A 438 -11.66 17.03 2.86
CA HIS A 438 -10.87 17.93 3.68
C HIS A 438 -9.41 17.86 3.21
N ASP A 439 -8.54 18.66 3.80
CA ASP A 439 -7.08 18.60 3.63
C ASP A 439 -6.44 17.36 4.33
N ARG A 440 -7.26 16.31 4.53
CA ARG A 440 -6.89 15.06 5.17
C ARG A 440 -6.00 14.21 4.26
N LYS A 441 -5.33 13.25 4.88
CA LYS A 441 -4.34 12.37 4.26
C LYS A 441 -4.68 10.94 4.66
N ALA A 442 -4.85 10.07 3.67
CA ALA A 442 -5.18 8.66 3.86
C ALA A 442 -3.93 7.80 3.94
N TRP A 443 -3.94 6.79 4.82
CA TRP A 443 -2.79 5.92 5.09
C TRP A 443 -2.30 5.22 3.83
N TRP A 444 -3.21 4.71 3.00
CA TRP A 444 -2.89 3.93 1.81
C TRP A 444 -2.27 4.80 0.71
N GLN A 445 -2.59 6.09 0.65
CA GLN A 445 -1.97 7.01 -0.31
C GLN A 445 -0.55 7.37 0.10
N GLN A 446 -0.26 7.40 1.40
CA GLN A 446 1.11 7.60 1.87
C GLN A 446 1.99 6.44 1.45
N GLU A 447 1.48 5.21 1.54
CA GLU A 447 2.17 4.05 0.99
C GLU A 447 2.51 4.23 -0.49
N GLN A 448 1.52 4.59 -1.32
CA GLN A 448 1.76 4.73 -2.77
C GLN A 448 2.89 5.72 -3.06
N ALA A 449 2.95 6.82 -2.32
CA ALA A 449 4.03 7.79 -2.46
C ALA A 449 5.39 7.25 -1.99
N ILE A 450 5.45 6.63 -0.81
CA ILE A 450 6.69 6.08 -0.26
C ILE A 450 7.27 5.06 -1.25
N LEU A 451 6.46 4.11 -1.70
CA LEU A 451 6.90 3.05 -2.60
C LEU A 451 7.32 3.61 -3.96
N ALA A 452 6.59 4.59 -4.50
CA ALA A 452 6.96 5.24 -5.75
C ALA A 452 8.33 5.90 -5.71
N TYR A 453 8.54 6.78 -4.75
CA TYR A 453 9.81 7.49 -4.70
C TYR A 453 10.97 6.59 -4.28
N GLN A 454 10.74 5.54 -3.49
CA GLN A 454 11.78 4.56 -3.16
C GLN A 454 12.23 3.74 -4.37
N ILE A 455 11.30 3.17 -5.14
CA ILE A 455 11.66 2.36 -6.31
C ILE A 455 12.27 3.23 -7.42
N LEU A 456 11.72 4.43 -7.66
CA LEU A 456 12.28 5.39 -8.62
C LEU A 456 13.70 5.83 -8.22
N ALA A 457 13.91 6.19 -6.95
CA ALA A 457 15.23 6.55 -6.46
C ALA A 457 16.22 5.38 -6.56
N GLY A 458 15.78 4.17 -6.18
CA GLY A 458 16.63 2.98 -6.16
C GLY A 458 17.05 2.49 -7.54
N ILE A 459 16.19 2.65 -8.56
CA ILE A 459 16.48 2.24 -9.93
C ILE A 459 17.21 3.34 -10.72
N LEU A 460 16.86 4.61 -10.50
CA LEU A 460 17.38 5.73 -11.31
C LEU A 460 18.53 6.50 -10.65
N ASP A 461 18.91 6.16 -9.41
CA ASP A 461 19.90 6.88 -8.60
C ASP A 461 19.61 8.40 -8.50
N ASN A 462 18.32 8.75 -8.38
CA ASN A 462 17.87 10.13 -8.35
C ASN A 462 17.74 10.64 -6.91
N LYS A 463 18.55 11.64 -6.55
CA LYS A 463 18.61 12.24 -5.20
C LYS A 463 17.34 12.98 -4.81
N GLU A 464 16.64 13.62 -5.75
CA GLU A 464 15.38 14.31 -5.44
C GLU A 464 14.27 13.30 -5.16
N TYR A 465 14.20 12.20 -5.91
CA TYR A 465 13.28 11.11 -5.58
C TYR A 465 13.62 10.49 -4.23
N HIS A 466 14.92 10.31 -3.91
CA HIS A 466 15.30 9.80 -2.58
C HIS A 466 14.89 10.77 -1.46
N ARG A 467 15.00 12.08 -1.70
CA ARG A 467 14.49 13.11 -0.78
C ARG A 467 12.98 12.97 -0.56
N LEU A 468 12.20 12.91 -1.63
CA LEU A 468 10.73 12.76 -1.58
C LEU A 468 10.30 11.45 -0.90
N ALA A 469 11.04 10.36 -1.12
CA ALA A 469 10.83 9.09 -0.42
C ALA A 469 11.00 9.24 1.10
N ARG A 470 12.08 9.92 1.52
CA ARG A 470 12.37 10.19 2.94
C ARG A 470 11.34 11.10 3.58
N GLU A 471 10.92 12.17 2.90
CA GLU A 471 9.89 13.08 3.41
C GLU A 471 8.54 12.35 3.60
N SER A 472 8.15 11.55 2.61
CA SER A 472 6.92 10.75 2.66
C SER A 472 6.95 9.71 3.78
N ALA A 473 8.05 8.97 3.90
CA ALA A 473 8.24 7.96 4.95
C ALA A 473 8.32 8.59 6.34
N ALA A 474 8.94 9.77 6.46
CA ALA A 474 9.00 10.52 7.72
C ALA A 474 7.59 10.94 8.17
N PHE A 475 6.75 11.43 7.27
CA PHE A 475 5.38 11.83 7.62
C PHE A 475 4.55 10.62 8.08
N TYR A 476 4.57 9.53 7.32
CA TYR A 476 3.85 8.31 7.68
C TYR A 476 4.25 7.78 9.07
N ASN A 477 5.56 7.59 9.30
CA ASN A 477 6.03 7.04 10.57
C ASN A 477 5.86 8.00 11.76
N ALA A 478 5.75 9.31 11.52
CA ALA A 478 5.53 10.28 12.60
C ALA A 478 4.06 10.36 13.03
N TRP A 479 3.11 10.18 12.10
CA TRP A 479 1.72 10.61 12.32
C TRP A 479 0.65 9.53 12.09
N PHE A 480 0.93 8.44 11.37
CA PHE A 480 -0.07 7.40 11.10
C PHE A 480 -0.04 6.23 12.07
N LEU A 481 1.09 5.97 12.72
CA LEU A 481 1.22 4.87 13.67
C LEU A 481 0.48 5.21 14.96
N ASP A 482 -0.47 4.35 15.36
CA ASP A 482 -1.14 4.47 16.64
C ASP A 482 -0.31 3.71 17.69
N LEU A 483 0.62 4.42 18.31
CA LEU A 483 1.61 3.83 19.21
C LEU A 483 1.02 3.41 20.56
N GLU A 484 -0.22 3.81 20.86
CA GLU A 484 -0.92 3.49 22.12
C GLU A 484 -1.79 2.24 21.97
N GLU A 485 -2.59 2.15 20.90
CA GLU A 485 -3.54 1.03 20.68
C GLU A 485 -3.05 0.01 19.64
N GLY A 486 -2.07 0.38 18.82
CA GLY A 486 -1.57 -0.42 17.70
C GLY A 486 -2.33 -0.17 16.38
N GLY A 487 -1.80 -0.75 15.30
CA GLY A 487 -2.31 -0.50 13.96
C GLY A 487 -2.04 0.92 13.47
N VAL A 488 -2.72 1.34 12.41
CA VAL A 488 -2.56 2.67 11.81
C VAL A 488 -3.86 3.44 11.87
N TYR A 489 -3.81 4.77 11.87
CA TYR A 489 -4.99 5.60 11.69
C TYR A 489 -5.46 5.54 10.23
N PHE A 490 -6.78 5.58 10.02
CA PHE A 490 -7.37 5.62 8.68
C PHE A 490 -7.00 6.94 7.98
N ASN A 491 -7.33 8.07 8.59
CA ASN A 491 -6.96 9.39 8.10
C ASN A 491 -6.29 10.22 9.20
N VAL A 492 -5.40 11.11 8.78
CA VAL A 492 -4.95 12.24 9.59
C VAL A 492 -5.33 13.55 8.91
N LEU A 493 -5.54 14.61 9.68
CA LEU A 493 -5.65 15.97 9.15
C LEU A 493 -4.31 16.43 8.57
N ALA A 494 -4.30 17.57 7.84
CA ALA A 494 -3.08 18.06 7.21
C ALA A 494 -1.89 18.20 8.18
N ASN A 495 -2.15 18.55 9.44
CA ASN A 495 -1.13 18.70 10.49
C ASN A 495 -0.74 17.39 11.21
N GLY A 496 -1.23 16.23 10.75
CA GLY A 496 -0.89 14.92 11.32
C GLY A 496 -1.76 14.47 12.50
N ILE A 497 -2.74 15.27 12.94
CA ILE A 497 -3.68 14.86 13.99
C ILE A 497 -4.63 13.77 13.45
N PRO A 498 -4.86 12.66 14.17
CA PRO A 498 -5.81 11.63 13.75
C PRO A 498 -7.23 12.18 13.51
N TYR A 499 -7.81 11.87 12.36
CA TYR A 499 -9.17 12.27 12.01
C TYR A 499 -10.16 11.18 12.42
N LEU A 500 -10.85 11.37 13.55
CA LEU A 500 -11.68 10.35 14.19
C LEU A 500 -13.18 10.67 14.17
N ALA A 501 -13.67 11.31 13.11
CA ALA A 501 -15.03 11.88 13.00
C ALA A 501 -16.19 10.85 13.03
N GLY A 502 -15.89 9.54 13.00
CA GLY A 502 -16.87 8.44 13.09
C GLY A 502 -16.87 7.54 11.85
N GLY A 503 -17.62 6.44 11.89
CA GLY A 503 -17.65 5.45 10.80
C GLY A 503 -16.26 4.83 10.54
N ASN A 504 -15.92 4.64 9.26
CA ASN A 504 -14.65 4.05 8.83
C ASN A 504 -13.43 4.87 9.29
N GLU A 505 -13.57 6.19 9.46
CA GLU A 505 -12.49 7.11 9.85
C GLU A 505 -11.86 6.77 11.20
N ARG A 506 -12.63 6.12 12.08
CA ARG A 506 -12.20 5.71 13.42
C ARG A 506 -11.75 4.24 13.50
N GLY A 507 -12.09 3.43 12.50
CA GLY A 507 -11.90 1.98 12.54
C GLY A 507 -10.46 1.56 12.24
N LYS A 508 -10.04 0.44 12.85
CA LYS A 508 -8.81 -0.31 12.48
C LYS A 508 -9.10 -1.44 11.49
N GLY A 509 -10.39 -1.68 11.25
CA GLY A 509 -10.93 -2.68 10.33
C GLY A 509 -12.24 -2.14 9.76
N SER A 510 -12.37 -2.17 8.45
CA SER A 510 -13.58 -1.85 7.70
C SER A 510 -13.50 -2.53 6.32
N HIS A 511 -14.55 -2.42 5.51
CA HIS A 511 -14.52 -2.82 4.10
C HIS A 511 -13.28 -2.27 3.36
N SER A 512 -12.88 -1.04 3.67
CA SER A 512 -11.74 -0.38 3.01
C SER A 512 -10.38 -0.66 3.68
N MET A 513 -10.34 -1.27 4.87
CA MET A 513 -9.11 -1.43 5.64
C MET A 513 -9.04 -2.80 6.34
N SER A 514 -8.05 -3.62 5.95
CA SER A 514 -7.71 -4.86 6.68
C SER A 514 -6.26 -5.27 6.46
N GLY A 515 -5.33 -4.55 7.09
CA GLY A 515 -3.89 -4.88 7.06
C GLY A 515 -3.17 -4.61 5.73
N TYR A 516 -3.74 -4.98 4.58
CA TYR A 516 -3.07 -5.00 3.25
C TYR A 516 -2.05 -3.88 3.02
N HIS A 517 -2.50 -2.63 2.88
CA HIS A 517 -1.64 -1.47 2.56
C HIS A 517 -0.54 -1.22 3.59
N SER A 518 -0.81 -1.42 4.89
CA SER A 518 0.22 -1.20 5.92
C SER A 518 1.28 -2.31 5.91
N PHE A 519 0.91 -3.54 5.58
CA PHE A 519 1.82 -4.67 5.49
C PHE A 519 2.62 -4.65 4.18
N GLU A 520 1.96 -4.33 3.07
CA GLU A 520 2.58 -4.12 1.75
C GLU A 520 3.60 -2.98 1.81
N LEU A 521 3.24 -1.85 2.43
CA LEU A 521 4.18 -0.77 2.72
C LEU A 521 5.41 -1.27 3.48
N CYS A 522 5.24 -1.97 4.61
CA CYS A 522 6.39 -2.46 5.37
C CYS A 522 7.26 -3.40 4.54
N TYR A 523 6.65 -4.30 3.78
CA TYR A 523 7.35 -5.26 2.96
C TYR A 523 8.18 -4.62 1.88
N LEU A 524 7.56 -3.80 1.04
CA LEU A 524 8.20 -3.23 -0.12
C LEU A 524 9.13 -2.08 0.27
N ALA A 525 8.81 -1.31 1.31
CA ALA A 525 9.73 -0.31 1.83
C ALA A 525 11.00 -0.96 2.40
N ALA A 526 10.90 -2.11 3.07
CA ALA A 526 12.08 -2.88 3.46
C ALA A 526 12.89 -3.34 2.24
N VAL A 527 12.23 -3.92 1.23
CA VAL A 527 12.85 -4.40 0.00
C VAL A 527 13.60 -3.28 -0.72
N TYR A 528 12.94 -2.15 -1.00
CA TYR A 528 13.55 -1.05 -1.75
C TYR A 528 14.62 -0.32 -0.94
N THR A 529 14.38 -0.08 0.34
CA THR A 529 15.35 0.60 1.20
C THR A 529 16.60 -0.25 1.40
N ASN A 530 16.45 -1.54 1.70
CA ASN A 530 17.59 -2.42 1.95
C ASN A 530 18.31 -2.79 0.65
N LEU A 531 17.60 -3.30 -0.35
CA LEU A 531 18.24 -3.90 -1.52
C LEU A 531 18.61 -2.87 -2.60
N LEU A 532 17.81 -1.81 -2.80
CA LEU A 532 18.08 -0.81 -3.83
C LEU A 532 18.85 0.40 -3.31
N LEU A 533 18.47 0.97 -2.16
CA LEU A 533 19.00 2.26 -1.67
C LEU A 533 20.23 2.11 -0.76
N THR A 534 20.11 1.35 0.33
CA THR A 534 21.15 1.27 1.39
C THR A 534 22.11 0.09 1.22
N LYS A 535 21.84 -0.77 0.24
CA LYS A 535 22.61 -1.97 -0.10
C LYS A 535 22.88 -2.87 1.11
N GLN A 536 21.84 -3.14 1.89
CA GLN A 536 21.83 -4.07 3.02
C GLN A 536 21.15 -5.40 2.65
N PRO A 537 21.59 -6.55 3.18
CA PRO A 537 20.95 -7.83 2.96
C PRO A 537 19.59 -7.93 3.66
N MET A 538 18.75 -8.89 3.26
CA MET A 538 17.46 -9.13 3.91
C MET A 538 17.10 -10.63 3.88
N ASP A 539 16.51 -11.12 4.96
CA ASP A 539 16.09 -12.52 5.10
C ASP A 539 14.60 -12.67 4.74
N PHE A 540 14.27 -13.72 3.99
CA PHE A 540 12.89 -14.11 3.65
C PHE A 540 12.64 -15.57 4.01
N TYR A 541 11.39 -15.88 4.37
CA TYR A 541 11.00 -17.17 4.91
C TYR A 541 9.87 -17.82 4.11
N PHE A 542 10.01 -19.11 3.87
CA PHE A 542 9.05 -19.94 3.14
C PHE A 542 8.82 -21.24 3.92
N LYS A 543 7.65 -21.87 3.76
CA LYS A 543 7.34 -23.16 4.38
C LYS A 543 6.52 -24.05 3.43
N PRO A 544 7.12 -24.46 2.31
CA PRO A 544 6.44 -25.20 1.25
C PRO A 544 5.82 -26.52 1.74
N ILE A 545 4.68 -26.87 1.14
CA ILE A 545 4.12 -28.22 1.17
C ILE A 545 4.99 -29.11 0.26
N PRO A 546 5.29 -30.37 0.65
CA PRO A 546 5.95 -31.34 -0.20
C PRO A 546 5.31 -31.44 -1.59
N GLY A 547 6.09 -31.20 -2.65
CA GLY A 547 5.61 -31.25 -4.02
C GLY A 547 4.62 -30.16 -4.43
N GLY A 548 4.44 -29.11 -3.60
CA GLY A 548 3.51 -28.02 -3.89
C GLY A 548 3.94 -27.14 -5.07
N PHE A 549 5.25 -26.90 -5.22
CA PHE A 549 5.79 -26.18 -6.36
C PHE A 549 6.16 -27.12 -7.51
N PRO A 550 5.85 -26.75 -8.77
CA PRO A 550 6.33 -27.46 -9.94
C PRO A 550 7.85 -27.67 -9.89
N ASP A 551 8.27 -28.89 -10.23
CA ASP A 551 9.69 -29.32 -10.22
C ASP A 551 10.41 -29.15 -8.88
N ASN A 552 9.68 -28.93 -7.78
CA ASN A 552 10.23 -28.54 -6.47
C ASN A 552 11.09 -27.26 -6.53
N ILE A 553 10.79 -26.33 -7.43
CA ILE A 553 11.52 -25.06 -7.56
C ILE A 553 10.79 -23.94 -6.83
N LEU A 554 11.36 -23.50 -5.71
CA LEU A 554 10.92 -22.31 -4.99
C LEU A 554 11.60 -21.07 -5.59
N ARG A 555 10.80 -20.09 -6.02
CA ARG A 555 11.28 -18.76 -6.45
C ARG A 555 11.24 -17.81 -5.28
N VAL A 556 12.36 -17.12 -5.04
CA VAL A 556 12.58 -16.36 -3.80
C VAL A 556 12.79 -14.87 -4.02
N SER A 557 12.61 -14.39 -5.26
CA SER A 557 12.65 -12.95 -5.53
C SER A 557 11.56 -12.25 -4.71
N PRO A 558 11.90 -11.21 -3.92
CA PRO A 558 10.91 -10.54 -3.08
C PRO A 558 9.96 -9.68 -3.92
N ASP A 559 10.46 -9.02 -4.95
CA ASP A 559 9.68 -8.21 -5.87
C ASP A 559 10.32 -8.25 -7.27
N ILE A 560 9.71 -7.58 -8.25
CA ILE A 560 10.30 -7.37 -9.57
C ILE A 560 11.33 -6.23 -9.49
N LEU A 561 12.58 -6.59 -9.22
CA LEU A 561 13.72 -5.66 -9.16
C LEU A 561 14.57 -5.73 -10.44
N PRO A 562 15.43 -4.73 -10.72
CA PRO A 562 16.26 -4.76 -11.92
C PRO A 562 17.07 -6.07 -12.02
N PRO A 563 17.12 -6.72 -13.19
CA PRO A 563 17.87 -7.96 -13.37
C PRO A 563 19.33 -7.80 -12.94
N GLY A 564 19.82 -8.74 -12.12
CA GLY A 564 21.19 -8.72 -11.59
C GLY A 564 21.45 -7.73 -10.46
N SER A 565 20.43 -7.03 -9.95
CA SER A 565 20.57 -6.10 -8.80
C SER A 565 20.67 -6.81 -7.45
N ILE A 566 20.22 -8.06 -7.36
CA ILE A 566 20.18 -8.88 -6.15
C ILE A 566 20.48 -10.34 -6.50
N LYS A 567 20.91 -11.10 -5.49
CA LYS A 567 21.12 -12.55 -5.59
C LYS A 567 20.90 -13.24 -4.26
N ILE A 568 20.81 -14.57 -4.26
CA ILE A 568 20.84 -15.36 -3.01
C ILE A 568 22.27 -15.32 -2.46
N GLY A 569 22.43 -14.79 -1.25
CA GLY A 569 23.69 -14.85 -0.51
C GLY A 569 23.81 -16.13 0.32
N LYS A 570 22.72 -16.56 0.96
CA LYS A 570 22.66 -17.76 1.81
C LYS A 570 21.28 -18.39 1.78
N CYS A 571 21.23 -19.71 1.95
CA CYS A 571 19.99 -20.46 2.14
C CYS A 571 20.16 -21.41 3.34
N GLU A 572 19.12 -21.52 4.15
CA GLU A 572 19.00 -22.47 5.25
C GLU A 572 17.69 -23.24 5.09
N ILE A 573 17.70 -24.54 5.43
CA ILE A 573 16.50 -25.37 5.56
C ILE A 573 16.47 -25.90 6.99
N ASP A 574 15.38 -25.58 7.71
CA ASP A 574 15.18 -25.93 9.12
C ASP A 574 16.35 -25.50 10.04
N GLY A 575 16.98 -24.38 9.70
CA GLY A 575 18.12 -23.79 10.42
C GLY A 575 19.49 -24.31 10.01
N GLU A 576 19.55 -25.32 9.13
CA GLU A 576 20.81 -25.88 8.64
C GLU A 576 21.19 -25.29 7.27
N PRO A 577 22.48 -25.00 7.00
CA PRO A 577 22.93 -24.49 5.71
C PRO A 577 22.51 -25.39 4.54
N TYR A 578 22.00 -24.77 3.46
CA TYR A 578 21.56 -25.46 2.26
C TYR A 578 22.19 -24.84 1.02
N THR A 579 22.59 -25.67 0.05
CA THR A 579 23.44 -25.23 -1.08
C THR A 579 22.85 -25.51 -2.46
N ASN A 580 21.72 -26.21 -2.55
CA ASN A 580 21.07 -26.51 -3.83
C ASN A 580 20.13 -25.37 -4.26
N PHE A 581 20.73 -24.23 -4.60
CA PHE A 581 20.04 -23.04 -5.08
C PHE A 581 20.82 -22.39 -6.22
N ASP A 582 20.10 -21.70 -7.09
CA ASP A 582 20.68 -20.82 -8.10
C ASP A 582 20.64 -19.37 -7.58
N ALA A 583 21.82 -18.82 -7.31
CA ALA A 583 21.95 -17.50 -6.70
C ALA A 583 21.45 -16.38 -7.59
N GLU A 584 21.76 -16.43 -8.89
CA GLU A 584 21.46 -15.37 -9.86
C GLU A 584 20.03 -15.51 -10.38
N ALA A 585 19.54 -16.74 -10.56
CA ALA A 585 18.15 -16.98 -10.95
C ALA A 585 17.15 -16.81 -9.79
N LEU A 586 17.63 -16.59 -8.55
CA LEU A 586 16.81 -16.44 -7.35
C LEU A 586 15.87 -17.65 -7.16
N THR A 587 16.41 -18.86 -7.28
CA THR A 587 15.64 -20.10 -7.09
C THR A 587 16.32 -21.07 -6.12
N VAL A 588 15.52 -21.79 -5.34
CA VAL A 588 15.95 -22.87 -4.45
C VAL A 588 15.30 -24.17 -4.94
N THR A 589 16.10 -25.19 -5.22
CA THR A 589 15.57 -26.53 -5.50
C THR A 589 15.27 -27.23 -4.18
N LEU A 590 14.00 -27.37 -3.84
CA LEU A 590 13.56 -27.95 -2.57
C LEU A 590 13.93 -29.44 -2.50
N PRO A 591 14.31 -29.94 -1.31
CA PRO A 591 14.54 -31.36 -1.10
C PRO A 591 13.24 -32.16 -1.28
N LYS A 592 13.36 -33.39 -1.78
CA LYS A 592 12.24 -34.33 -1.84
C LYS A 592 11.98 -34.89 -0.43
N THR A 593 10.99 -34.34 0.25
CA THR A 593 10.60 -34.74 1.61
C THR A 593 9.13 -35.18 1.65
N THR A 594 8.72 -35.83 2.74
CA THR A 594 7.30 -36.10 3.04
C THR A 594 6.71 -35.09 4.02
N GLU A 595 7.57 -34.31 4.69
CA GLU A 595 7.21 -33.29 5.67
C GLU A 595 7.57 -31.89 5.15
N ARG A 596 6.84 -30.88 5.63
CA ARG A 596 7.17 -29.48 5.32
C ARG A 596 8.52 -29.11 5.91
N VAL A 597 9.26 -28.29 5.17
CA VAL A 597 10.53 -27.71 5.64
C VAL A 597 10.40 -26.19 5.67
N LYS A 598 11.10 -25.54 6.60
CA LYS A 598 11.18 -24.09 6.66
C LYS A 598 12.43 -23.61 5.94
N VAL A 599 12.24 -22.90 4.84
CA VAL A 599 13.34 -22.32 4.06
C VAL A 599 13.54 -20.88 4.50
N LYS A 600 14.77 -20.53 4.86
CA LYS A 600 15.19 -19.15 5.09
C LYS A 600 16.21 -18.79 4.02
N VAL A 601 15.95 -17.72 3.28
CA VAL A 601 16.86 -17.23 2.24
C VAL A 601 17.29 -15.81 2.54
N GLN A 602 18.60 -15.59 2.57
CA GLN A 602 19.18 -14.26 2.61
C GLN A 602 19.41 -13.75 1.19
N ILE A 603 18.70 -12.70 0.83
CA ILE A 603 18.91 -11.95 -0.40
C ILE A 603 19.89 -10.82 -0.13
N VAL A 604 20.87 -10.67 -1.01
CA VAL A 604 21.91 -9.64 -0.92
C VAL A 604 21.89 -8.79 -2.19
N PRO A 605 22.17 -7.49 -2.09
CA PRO A 605 22.41 -6.66 -3.25
C PRO A 605 23.73 -7.06 -3.93
N VAL A 606 23.80 -6.84 -5.25
CA VAL A 606 25.00 -7.09 -6.08
C VAL A 606 25.84 -5.84 -6.23
#